data_AF-A0A0Q5JX43-F1
#
_entry.id   AF-A0A0Q5JX43-F1
#
_cell.length_a   1.000
_cell.length_b   1.000
_cell.length_c   1.000
_cell.angle_alpha   90.00
_cell.angle_beta   90.00
_cell.angle_gamma   90.00
#
_symmetry.space_group_name_H-M   'P 1'
#
loop_
_entity.id
_entity.type
_entity.pdbx_description
1 polymer ?
#
loop_
_entity_poly.entity_id
_entity_poly.type
_entity_poly.pdbx_seq_one_letter_code
_entity_poly.pdbx_strand_id
1 'polypeptide(L)'
;MRWAFDTTPVTWQRRTLRYLAIYLALALLLVGARYLSQDVRPDLRAAQLREEELIKERDDLTVRVQAATTPQKVQSWALDNGMQRFAESRKAVRDLGAAAAVPPLADSTPVLEVKTQWK
;
A
#
# COMPACT_ATOMS: atom_id res chain seq x y z
N MET A 1 55.15 34.77 30.70
CA MET A 1 53.85 34.27 31.24
C MET A 1 54.04 32.81 31.63
N ARG A 2 54.29 32.51 32.92
CA ARG A 2 54.43 31.11 33.41
C ARG A 2 53.03 30.55 33.65
N TRP A 3 52.62 29.57 32.86
CA TRP A 3 51.41 28.78 33.13
C TRP A 3 51.66 27.93 34.38
N ALA A 4 51.28 28.44 35.56
CA ALA A 4 51.27 27.64 36.76
C ALA A 4 50.07 26.69 36.69
N PHE A 5 50.32 25.41 36.38
CA PHE A 5 49.30 24.39 36.51
C PHE A 5 49.08 24.12 38.00
N ASP A 6 47.90 24.48 38.49
CA ASP A 6 47.46 24.08 39.82
C ASP A 6 47.30 22.54 39.83
N THR A 7 48.20 21.87 40.55
CA THR A 7 48.26 20.41 40.70
C THR A 7 47.75 19.96 42.07
N THR A 8 47.05 20.83 42.79
CA THR A 8 46.44 20.46 44.07
C THR A 8 45.58 19.19 43.92
N PRO A 9 45.59 18.29 44.91
CA PRO A 9 44.89 17.01 44.80
C PRO A 9 43.39 17.17 44.57
N VAL A 10 42.79 18.24 45.10
CA VAL A 10 41.37 18.58 44.93
C VAL A 10 41.02 18.94 43.49
N THR A 11 41.88 19.70 42.80
CA THR A 11 41.64 20.10 41.39
C THR A 11 41.82 18.91 40.45
N TRP A 12 42.82 18.06 40.73
CA TRP A 12 43.02 16.80 40.02
C TRP A 12 41.84 15.85 40.18
N GLN A 13 41.40 15.60 41.42
CA GLN A 13 40.27 14.72 41.71
C GLN A 13 38.98 15.19 41.01
N ARG A 14 38.71 16.50 41.03
CA ARG A 14 37.54 17.08 40.35
C ARG A 14 37.60 16.91 38.83
N ARG A 15 38.78 17.06 38.21
CA ARG A 15 38.97 16.83 36.77
C ARG A 15 38.78 15.35 36.42
N THR A 16 39.37 14.45 37.19
CA THR A 16 39.24 13.00 36.99
C THR A 16 37.78 12.56 37.10
N LEU A 17 37.05 13.02 38.12
CA LEU A 17 35.62 12.72 38.27
C LEU A 17 34.80 13.22 37.09
N ARG A 18 35.08 14.43 36.58
CA ARG A 18 34.41 14.97 35.39
C ARG A 18 34.68 14.11 34.16
N TYR A 19 35.93 13.75 33.90
CA TYR A 19 36.26 12.90 32.76
C TYR A 19 35.67 11.50 32.89
N LEU A 20 35.74 10.89 34.08
CA LEU A 20 35.10 9.60 34.36
C LEU A 20 33.60 9.65 34.06
N ALA A 21 32.91 10.67 34.56
CA ALA A 21 31.47 10.84 34.32
C ALA A 21 31.16 11.01 32.82
N ILE A 22 31.97 11.77 32.08
CA ILE A 22 31.82 11.94 30.62
C ILE A 22 32.00 10.60 29.90
N TYR A 23 33.06 9.86 30.20
CA TYR A 23 33.31 8.56 29.57
C TYR A 23 32.25 7.53 29.91
N LEU A 24 31.74 7.54 31.14
CA LEU A 24 30.68 6.65 31.58
C LEU A 24 29.35 6.99 30.89
N ALA A 25 29.03 8.28 30.76
CA ALA A 25 27.88 8.73 29.96
C ALA A 25 28.02 8.34 28.48
N LEU A 26 29.20 8.50 27.90
CA LEU A 26 29.48 8.09 26.51
C LEU A 26 29.32 6.58 26.32
N ALA A 27 29.83 5.79 27.25
CA ALA A 27 29.71 4.33 27.22
C ALA A 27 28.23 3.90 27.31
N LEU A 28 27.46 4.48 28.24
CA LEU A 28 26.03 4.22 28.37
C LEU A 28 25.26 4.61 27.10
N LEU A 29 25.61 5.74 26.48
CA LEU A 29 24.98 6.18 25.23
C LEU A 29 25.26 5.22 24.08
N LEU A 30 26.51 4.76 23.94
CA LEU A 30 26.89 3.79 22.90
C LEU A 30 26.22 2.43 23.12
N VAL A 31 26.16 1.95 24.37
CA VAL A 31 25.48 0.70 24.72
C VAL A 31 23.97 0.83 24.50
N GLY A 32 23.37 1.94 24.91
CA GLY A 32 21.96 2.23 24.67
C GLY A 32 21.62 2.28 23.18
N ALA A 33 22.41 3.00 22.39
CA ALA A 33 22.24 3.05 20.93
C ALA A 33 22.41 1.67 20.28
N ARG A 34 23.38 0.87 20.75
CA ARG A 34 23.59 -0.51 20.30
C ARG A 34 22.38 -1.38 20.60
N TYR A 35 21.83 -1.29 21.82
CA TYR A 35 20.66 -2.03 22.26
C TYR A 35 19.42 -1.66 21.45
N LEU A 36 19.14 -0.35 21.29
CA LEU A 36 18.03 0.17 20.49
C LEU A 36 18.09 -0.26 19.00
N SER A 37 19.29 -0.42 18.45
CA SER A 37 19.49 -0.80 17.05
C SER A 37 19.58 -2.32 16.82
N GLN A 38 19.63 -3.12 17.89
CA GLN A 38 19.86 -4.56 17.79
C GLN A 38 18.68 -5.28 17.13
N ASP A 39 17.45 -4.85 17.43
CA ASP A 39 16.23 -5.52 17.00
C ASP A 39 15.71 -5.05 15.63
N VAL A 40 16.23 -3.93 15.11
CA VAL A 40 15.83 -3.39 13.80
C VAL A 40 16.11 -4.40 12.67
N ARG A 41 17.26 -5.06 12.69
CA ARG A 41 17.62 -6.06 11.67
C ARG A 41 16.75 -7.33 11.73
N PRO A 42 16.56 -7.99 12.88
CA PRO A 42 15.68 -9.15 12.96
C PRO A 42 14.22 -8.81 12.66
N ASP A 43 13.72 -7.65 13.09
CA ASP A 43 12.33 -7.22 12.80
C ASP A 43 12.09 -7.03 11.31
N LEU A 44 13.05 -6.41 10.59
CA LEU A 44 12.98 -6.28 9.13
C LEU A 44 12.97 -7.65 8.44
N ARG A 45 13.77 -8.61 8.90
CA ARG A 45 13.74 -9.98 8.35
C ARG A 45 12.43 -10.67 8.64
N ALA A 46 11.89 -10.52 9.84
CA ALA A 46 10.61 -11.11 10.22
C ALA A 46 9.46 -10.51 9.39
N ALA A 47 9.51 -9.20 9.10
CA ALA A 47 8.56 -8.54 8.21
C ALA A 47 8.67 -9.06 6.77
N GLN A 48 9.89 -9.21 6.25
CA GLN A 48 10.13 -9.75 4.90
C GLN A 48 9.61 -11.19 4.76
N LEU A 49 9.84 -12.04 5.76
CA LEU A 49 9.33 -13.43 5.74
C LEU A 49 7.80 -13.47 5.70
N ARG A 50 7.12 -12.60 6.46
CA ARG A 50 5.65 -12.48 6.42
C ARG A 50 5.16 -12.00 5.06
N GLU A 51 5.86 -11.05 4.45
CA GLU A 51 5.51 -10.56 3.11
C GLU A 51 5.63 -11.66 2.06
N GLU A 52 6.71 -12.46 2.10
CA GLU A 52 6.89 -13.61 1.22
C GLU A 52 5.80 -14.68 1.40
N GLU A 53 5.37 -14.94 2.64
CA GLU A 53 4.28 -15.86 2.95
C GLU A 53 2.94 -15.36 2.37
N LEU A 54 2.61 -14.08 2.58
CA LEU A 54 1.39 -13.47 2.04
C LEU A 54 1.38 -13.44 0.51
N ILE A 55 2.54 -13.21 -0.13
CA ILE A 55 2.66 -13.26 -1.59
C ILE A 55 2.34 -14.67 -2.10
N LYS A 56 2.89 -15.71 -1.45
CA LYS A 56 2.60 -17.11 -1.82
C LYS A 56 1.12 -17.44 -1.67
N GLU A 57 0.49 -17.03 -0.57
CA GLU A 57 -0.95 -17.22 -0.38
C GLU A 57 -1.78 -16.51 -1.45
N ARG A 58 -1.43 -15.26 -1.76
CA ARG A 58 -2.09 -14.50 -2.83
C ARG A 58 -1.94 -15.18 -4.18
N ASP A 59 -0.77 -15.71 -4.49
CA ASP A 59 -0.52 -16.39 -5.76
C ASP A 59 -1.31 -17.71 -5.86
N ASP A 60 -1.33 -18.50 -4.79
CA ASP A 60 -2.15 -19.72 -4.72
C ASP A 60 -3.64 -19.41 -4.88
N LEU A 61 -4.15 -18.39 -4.16
CA LEU A 61 -5.54 -17.93 -4.30
C LEU A 61 -5.84 -17.46 -5.73
N THR A 62 -4.92 -16.74 -6.37
CA THR A 62 -5.08 -16.28 -7.75
C THR A 62 -5.21 -17.46 -8.70
N VAL A 63 -4.37 -18.48 -8.56
CA VAL A 63 -4.45 -19.72 -9.35
C VAL A 63 -5.78 -20.44 -9.10
N ARG A 64 -6.22 -20.55 -7.85
CA ARG A 64 -7.51 -21.18 -7.50
C ARG A 64 -8.70 -20.44 -8.10
N VAL A 65 -8.70 -19.11 -8.04
CA VAL A 65 -9.74 -18.27 -8.65
C VAL A 65 -9.73 -18.46 -10.16
N GLN A 66 -8.58 -18.40 -10.83
CA GLN A 66 -8.49 -18.66 -12.27
C GLN A 66 -9.01 -20.07 -12.64
N ALA A 67 -8.66 -21.08 -11.85
CA ALA A 67 -9.12 -22.45 -12.02
C ALA A 67 -10.63 -22.63 -11.74
N ALA A 68 -11.25 -21.76 -10.95
CA ALA A 68 -12.69 -21.73 -10.69
C ALA A 68 -13.45 -20.89 -11.72
N THR A 69 -12.87 -19.78 -12.18
CA THR A 69 -13.44 -18.82 -13.14
C THR A 69 -13.23 -19.23 -14.59
N THR A 70 -12.64 -20.40 -14.85
CA THR A 70 -12.59 -20.96 -16.22
C THR A 70 -14.02 -20.98 -16.80
N PRO A 71 -14.25 -20.41 -17.99
CA PRO A 71 -15.60 -20.13 -18.50
C PRO A 71 -16.50 -21.38 -18.56
N GLN A 72 -15.92 -22.56 -18.79
CA GLN A 72 -16.63 -23.85 -18.73
C GLN A 72 -17.15 -24.17 -17.33
N LYS A 73 -16.37 -23.96 -16.27
CA LYS A 73 -16.81 -24.18 -14.88
C LYS A 73 -17.82 -23.13 -14.42
N VAL A 74 -17.65 -21.88 -14.84
CA VAL A 74 -18.64 -20.82 -14.56
C VAL A 74 -19.97 -21.18 -15.22
N GLN A 75 -19.93 -21.68 -16.45
CA GLN A 75 -21.13 -22.10 -17.16
C GLN A 75 -21.78 -23.33 -16.53
N SER A 76 -21.00 -24.34 -16.11
CA SER A 76 -21.54 -25.52 -15.43
C SER A 76 -22.16 -25.17 -14.08
N TRP A 77 -21.46 -24.37 -13.26
CA TRP A 77 -22.00 -23.87 -12.00
C TRP A 77 -23.28 -23.05 -12.20
N ALA A 78 -23.33 -22.19 -13.21
CA ALA A 78 -24.51 -21.39 -13.51
C ALA A 78 -25.72 -22.29 -13.86
N LEU A 79 -25.50 -23.34 -14.67
CA LEU A 79 -26.52 -24.34 -14.99
C LEU A 79 -26.97 -25.13 -13.75
N ASP A 80 -26.04 -25.58 -12.91
CA ASP A 80 -26.33 -26.29 -11.65
C ASP A 80 -27.15 -25.44 -10.66
N ASN A 81 -26.99 -24.11 -10.71
CA ASN A 81 -27.73 -23.15 -9.90
C ASN A 81 -29.00 -22.61 -10.59
N GLY A 82 -29.46 -23.26 -11.66
CA GLY A 82 -30.72 -22.95 -12.33
C GLY A 82 -30.69 -21.72 -13.25
N MET A 83 -29.51 -21.19 -13.58
CA MET A 83 -29.37 -20.12 -14.56
C MET A 83 -29.42 -20.71 -15.98
N GLN A 84 -30.18 -20.09 -16.87
CA GLN A 84 -30.29 -20.52 -18.27
C GLN A 84 -29.35 -19.73 -19.16
N ARG A 85 -28.83 -20.38 -20.21
CA ARG A 85 -28.01 -19.70 -21.22
C ARG A 85 -28.86 -18.63 -21.92
N PHE A 86 -28.25 -17.47 -22.21
CA PHE A 86 -28.95 -16.39 -22.90
C PHE A 86 -29.54 -16.84 -24.26
N ALA A 87 -28.87 -17.76 -24.94
CA ALA A 87 -29.34 -18.38 -26.18
C ALA A 87 -30.58 -19.27 -26.01
N GLU A 88 -30.74 -19.90 -24.84
CA GLU A 88 -31.86 -20.78 -24.49
C GLU A 88 -32.96 -20.02 -23.74
N SER A 89 -32.68 -18.79 -23.28
CA SER A 89 -33.67 -17.94 -22.65
C SER A 89 -34.83 -17.66 -23.62
N ARG A 90 -36.06 -17.80 -23.13
CA ARG A 90 -37.27 -17.49 -23.90
C ARG A 90 -37.25 -15.99 -24.20
N LYS A 91 -36.86 -15.63 -25.43
CA LYS A 91 -36.94 -14.25 -25.93
C LYS A 91 -38.40 -13.82 -25.92
N ALA A 92 -38.80 -13.10 -24.87
CA ALA A 92 -40.07 -12.41 -24.86
C ALA A 92 -39.94 -11.21 -25.81
N VAL A 93 -40.49 -11.34 -27.01
CA VAL A 93 -40.77 -10.18 -27.86
C VAL A 93 -41.86 -9.41 -27.12
N ARG A 94 -41.45 -8.40 -26.36
CA ARG A 94 -42.39 -7.45 -25.78
C ARG A 94 -42.78 -6.50 -26.92
N ASP A 95 -44.06 -6.50 -27.24
CA ASP A 95 -44.63 -5.51 -28.14
C ASP A 95 -44.59 -4.15 -27.45
N LEU A 96 -43.56 -3.37 -27.77
CA LEU A 96 -43.48 -1.96 -27.42
C LEU A 96 -44.39 -1.27 -28.43
N GLY A 97 -45.71 -1.28 -28.16
CA GLY A 97 -46.73 -0.79 -29.07
C GLY A 97 -46.30 0.51 -29.78
N ALA A 98 -46.66 0.60 -31.06
CA ALA A 98 -46.19 1.61 -32.02
C ALA A 98 -45.71 2.90 -31.36
N ALA A 99 -44.38 3.13 -31.40
CA ALA A 99 -43.79 4.38 -30.97
C ALA A 99 -44.57 5.53 -31.64
N ALA A 100 -45.13 6.42 -30.83
CA ALA A 100 -45.72 7.65 -31.32
C ALA A 100 -44.69 8.31 -32.26
N ALA A 101 -45.16 8.71 -33.45
CA ALA A 101 -44.31 9.26 -34.50
C ALA A 101 -43.32 10.25 -33.91
N VAL A 102 -42.03 9.99 -34.12
CA VAL A 102 -40.95 10.84 -33.62
C VAL A 102 -41.21 12.24 -34.20
N PRO A 103 -41.34 13.30 -33.40
CA PRO A 103 -41.38 14.64 -33.95
C PRO A 103 -40.06 14.85 -34.71
N PRO A 104 -40.07 15.48 -35.90
CA PRO A 104 -38.86 15.74 -36.65
C PRO A 104 -37.86 16.45 -35.73
N LEU A 105 -36.65 15.90 -35.62
CA LEU A 105 -35.57 16.57 -34.90
C LEU A 105 -35.40 17.93 -35.56
N ALA A 106 -35.67 18.99 -34.81
CA ALA A 106 -35.27 20.32 -35.23
C ALA A 106 -33.73 20.30 -35.32
N ASP A 107 -33.18 20.64 -36.49
CA ASP A 107 -31.76 20.91 -36.67
C ASP A 107 -31.41 22.19 -35.90
N SER A 108 -31.29 22.07 -34.58
CA SER A 108 -30.63 23.08 -33.76
C SER A 108 -29.14 22.74 -33.79
N THR A 109 -28.46 23.09 -34.88
CA THR A 109 -27.00 23.18 -34.89
C THR A 109 -26.63 24.34 -33.96
N PRO A 110 -26.07 24.10 -32.76
CA PRO A 110 -25.64 25.22 -31.93
C PRO A 110 -24.45 25.89 -32.61
N VAL A 111 -24.55 27.20 -32.87
CA VAL A 111 -23.40 28.01 -33.32
C VAL A 111 -22.43 28.05 -32.15
N LEU A 112 -21.41 27.19 -32.19
CA LEU A 112 -20.32 27.17 -31.21
C LEU A 112 -19.39 28.36 -31.48
N GLU A 113 -19.54 29.45 -30.72
CA GLU A 113 -18.49 30.47 -30.64
C GLU A 113 -17.36 29.96 -29.73
N VAL A 114 -16.29 29.46 -30.36
CA VAL A 114 -15.08 29.04 -29.65
C VAL A 114 -14.19 30.28 -29.42
N LYS A 115 -14.17 30.81 -28.20
CA LYS A 115 -13.14 31.76 -27.76
C LYS A 115 -11.91 30.99 -27.26
N THR A 116 -10.89 30.89 -28.09
CA THR A 116 -9.56 30.44 -27.69
C THR A 116 -8.81 31.59 -27.01
N GLN A 117 -8.46 31.39 -25.74
CA GLN A 117 -7.53 32.25 -25.00
C GLN A 117 -6.26 31.45 -24.70
N TRP A 118 -5.14 31.91 -25.24
CA TRP A 118 -3.82 31.36 -24.94
C TRP A 118 -3.17 32.20 -23.86
N LYS A 119 -2.50 31.55 -22.90
CA LYS A 119 -1.61 32.17 -21.93
C LYS A 119 -0.29 31.41 -21.92
#